data_AF-A0AA35V1J9-F1
#
_entry.id   AF-A0AA35V1J9-F1
#
_cell.length_a   1.000
_cell.length_b   1.000
_cell.length_c   1.000
_cell.angle_alpha   90.00
_cell.angle_beta   90.00
_cell.angle_gamma   90.00
#
_symmetry.space_group_name_H-M   'P 1'
#
loop_
_entity.id
_entity.type
_entity.pdbx_description
1 polymer ?
#
loop_
_entity_poly.entity_id
_entity_poly.type
_entity_poly.pdbx_seq_one_letter_code
_entity_poly.pdbx_strand_id
1 'polypeptide(L)'
;MLYYRDILELVSQARGLGLKTSLVSGAGWVRGESSTRARIKALAGAGLNHVCISWDQYHEEFSARERPLLLARLALEAGLEVAVRVVAISDAQKEAYHAMFDGLPVYLQAQTPIMLGRAASLPAQHFAFRDEPPDGVCAVILSPTIEADGTVYACCGPSYYASHSSPLRLGNTLEEPLEDILARSRQDPFLEMIHVAGPYGLYKLLKDLPAGEACLKTRPAYSSICDLCLDVTNDPKLVTAVRERIADIDAQRLRVAGRLWMKNKLLPELKKRRTIMKEMEPEA
;
A
#
# COMPACT_ATOMS: atom_id res chain seq x y z
N MET A 1 17.14 5.68 15.07
CA MET A 1 15.89 6.05 14.38
C MET A 1 16.01 7.52 14.06
N LEU A 2 15.81 7.92 12.80
CA LEU A 2 15.80 9.33 12.42
C LEU A 2 14.55 10.01 12.99
N TYR A 3 14.61 11.31 13.29
CA TYR A 3 13.48 12.12 13.76
C TYR A 3 12.71 11.51 14.95
N TYR A 4 13.41 10.81 15.85
CA TYR A 4 12.78 10.04 16.92
C TYR A 4 11.91 10.89 17.86
N ARG A 5 12.33 12.14 18.13
CA ARG A 5 11.55 13.05 18.99
C ARG A 5 10.25 13.47 18.30
N ASP A 6 10.33 13.81 17.02
CA ASP A 6 9.17 14.18 16.21
C ASP A 6 8.19 13.01 16.08
N ILE A 7 8.69 11.78 15.88
CA ILE A 7 7.84 10.58 15.85
C ILE A 7 7.10 10.38 17.19
N LEU A 8 7.79 10.53 18.33
CA LEU A 8 7.14 10.44 19.64
C LEU A 8 6.04 11.48 19.81
N GLU A 9 6.31 12.71 19.42
CA GLU A 9 5.36 13.81 19.52
C GLU A 9 4.14 13.55 18.62
N LEU A 10 4.35 13.19 17.35
CA LEU A 10 3.28 12.87 16.41
C LEU A 10 2.41 11.71 16.89
N VAL A 11 3.02 10.66 17.45
CA VAL A 11 2.28 9.54 18.05
C VAL A 11 1.42 10.01 19.21
N SER A 12 1.96 10.86 20.09
CA SER A 12 1.22 11.38 21.23
C SER A 12 0.07 12.30 20.80
N GLN A 13 0.28 13.16 19.81
CA GLN A 13 -0.78 14.02 19.26
C GLN A 13 -1.88 13.18 18.59
N ALA A 14 -1.51 12.19 17.78
CA ALA A 14 -2.46 11.30 17.12
C ALA A 14 -3.31 10.51 18.14
N ARG A 15 -2.71 10.05 19.24
CA ARG A 15 -3.45 9.46 20.36
C ARG A 15 -4.45 10.45 20.97
N GLY A 16 -4.04 11.71 21.18
CA GLY A 16 -4.93 12.77 21.68
C GLY A 16 -6.15 13.01 20.79
N LEU A 17 -6.02 12.75 19.49
CA LEU A 17 -7.10 12.82 18.50
C LEU A 17 -7.90 11.51 18.36
N GLY A 18 -7.58 10.48 19.16
CA GLY A 18 -8.24 9.17 19.10
C GLY A 18 -7.85 8.32 17.88
N LEU A 19 -6.76 8.68 17.18
CA LEU A 19 -6.26 7.95 16.02
C LEU A 19 -5.42 6.74 16.47
N LYS A 20 -5.53 5.64 15.72
CA LYS A 20 -4.59 4.53 15.84
C LYS A 20 -3.35 4.80 15.02
N THR A 21 -2.18 4.55 15.59
CA THR A 21 -0.89 4.80 14.94
C THR A 21 -0.15 3.51 14.67
N SER A 22 0.51 3.47 13.51
CA SER A 22 1.43 2.41 13.15
C SER A 22 2.76 2.97 12.66
N LEU A 23 3.85 2.36 13.11
CA LEU A 23 5.21 2.66 12.66
C LEU A 23 5.69 1.56 11.70
N VAL A 24 5.94 1.91 10.44
CA VAL A 24 6.59 1.02 9.47
C VAL A 24 8.11 1.20 9.55
N SER A 25 8.89 0.12 9.70
CA SER A 25 10.33 0.23 9.83
C SER A 25 11.10 -0.96 9.24
N GLY A 26 12.19 -0.66 8.53
CA GLY A 26 13.15 -1.66 8.08
C GLY A 26 14.18 -2.11 9.13
N ALA A 27 13.95 -1.81 10.42
CA ALA A 27 14.81 -2.16 11.56
C ALA A 27 16.30 -1.73 11.49
N GLY A 28 16.75 -1.01 10.45
CA GLY A 28 18.16 -0.62 10.28
C GLY A 28 18.74 0.28 11.38
N TRP A 29 17.89 0.88 12.21
CA TRP A 29 18.28 1.68 13.37
C TRP A 29 18.48 0.88 14.66
N VAL A 30 18.11 -0.41 14.67
CA VAL A 30 18.28 -1.31 15.81
C VAL A 30 19.79 -1.60 15.95
N ARG A 31 20.37 -1.21 17.09
CA ARG A 31 21.81 -1.37 17.37
C ARG A 31 22.12 -2.26 18.56
N GLY A 32 21.15 -2.50 19.43
CA GLY A 32 21.29 -3.32 20.63
C GLY A 32 20.01 -3.31 21.45
N GLU A 33 19.90 -4.24 22.38
CA GLU A 33 18.66 -4.47 23.13
C GLU A 33 18.26 -3.26 23.98
N SER A 34 19.14 -2.77 24.86
CA SER A 34 18.81 -1.70 25.81
C SER A 34 18.32 -0.42 25.12
N SER A 35 19.01 0.01 24.05
CA SER A 35 18.64 1.22 23.31
C SER A 35 17.35 1.05 22.50
N THR A 36 17.11 -0.14 21.96
CA THR A 36 15.88 -0.46 21.22
C THR A 36 14.69 -0.55 22.16
N ARG A 37 14.85 -1.25 23.29
CA ARG A 37 13.85 -1.41 24.34
C ARG A 37 13.41 -0.06 24.89
N ALA A 38 14.35 0.82 25.23
CA ALA A 38 14.04 2.17 25.70
C ALA A 38 13.19 2.95 24.67
N ARG A 39 13.55 2.87 23.38
CA ARG A 39 12.84 3.59 22.33
C ARG A 39 11.42 3.07 22.11
N ILE A 40 11.26 1.75 22.07
CA ILE A 40 9.99 1.08 21.85
C ILE A 40 9.05 1.27 23.03
N LYS A 41 9.55 1.14 24.28
CA LYS A 41 8.75 1.45 25.48
C LYS A 41 8.25 2.89 25.49
N ALA A 42 9.08 3.84 25.12
CA ALA A 42 8.66 5.24 25.04
C ALA A 42 7.61 5.48 23.94
N LEU A 43 7.74 4.83 22.77
CA LEU A 43 6.72 4.90 21.71
C LEU A 43 5.39 4.27 22.14
N ALA A 44 5.44 3.11 22.80
CA ALA A 44 4.25 2.47 23.37
C ALA A 44 3.58 3.38 24.41
N GLY A 45 4.38 3.97 25.33
CA GLY A 45 3.90 4.93 26.32
C GLY A 45 3.25 6.18 25.70
N ALA A 46 3.80 6.68 24.57
CA ALA A 46 3.23 7.80 23.82
C ALA A 46 1.88 7.45 23.16
N GLY A 47 1.61 6.19 22.88
CA GLY A 47 0.35 5.75 22.26
C GLY A 47 0.48 4.93 21.00
N LEU A 48 1.69 4.49 20.63
CA LEU A 48 1.87 3.64 19.46
C LEU A 48 1.05 2.35 19.62
N ASN A 49 0.35 1.92 18.58
CA ASN A 49 -0.46 0.69 18.63
C ASN A 49 0.21 -0.49 17.92
N HIS A 50 0.87 -0.21 16.79
CA HIS A 50 1.30 -1.25 15.87
C HIS A 50 2.67 -0.97 15.26
N VAL A 51 3.55 -1.96 15.23
CA VAL A 51 4.83 -1.93 14.50
C VAL A 51 4.73 -2.83 13.28
N CYS A 52 4.94 -2.27 12.10
CA CYS A 52 5.05 -3.01 10.86
C CYS A 52 6.53 -3.11 10.47
N ILE A 53 7.12 -4.27 10.64
CA ILE A 53 8.50 -4.54 10.26
C ILE A 53 8.54 -4.87 8.77
N SER A 54 9.25 -4.09 7.98
CA SER A 54 9.50 -4.37 6.56
C SER A 54 10.85 -5.04 6.44
N TRP A 55 10.90 -6.34 6.12
CA TRP A 55 12.17 -7.05 6.09
C TRP A 55 12.21 -8.14 5.01
N ASP A 56 13.24 -8.10 4.18
CA ASP A 56 13.47 -9.04 3.09
C ASP A 56 14.95 -8.97 2.63
N GLN A 57 15.29 -9.70 1.58
CA GLN A 57 16.66 -9.78 1.05
C GLN A 57 17.23 -8.42 0.66
N TYR A 58 16.39 -7.45 0.28
CA TYR A 58 16.83 -6.11 -0.10
C TYR A 58 17.19 -5.26 1.13
N HIS A 59 16.73 -5.65 2.33
CA HIS A 59 17.15 -5.05 3.60
C HIS A 59 18.42 -5.71 4.15
N GLU A 60 18.57 -7.02 3.93
CA GLU A 60 19.71 -7.82 4.41
C GLU A 60 21.05 -7.34 3.83
N GLU A 61 21.05 -6.73 2.65
CA GLU A 61 22.23 -6.08 2.07
C GLU A 61 22.81 -4.96 2.96
N PHE A 62 21.95 -4.28 3.74
CA PHE A 62 22.34 -3.09 4.52
C PHE A 62 22.33 -3.32 6.03
N SER A 63 21.75 -4.43 6.50
CA SER A 63 21.45 -4.61 7.92
C SER A 63 21.35 -6.08 8.30
N ALA A 64 21.81 -6.40 9.51
CA ALA A 64 21.86 -7.77 10.01
C ALA A 64 20.46 -8.34 10.31
N ARG A 65 20.26 -9.63 9.99
CA ARG A 65 18.97 -10.35 10.04
C ARG A 65 18.42 -10.51 11.46
N GLU A 66 19.23 -10.37 12.49
CA GLU A 66 18.82 -10.47 13.90
C GLU A 66 18.05 -9.22 14.38
N ARG A 67 18.23 -8.08 13.71
CA ARG A 67 17.62 -6.79 14.08
C ARG A 67 16.09 -6.76 13.99
N PRO A 68 15.44 -7.21 12.91
CA PRO A 68 13.98 -7.30 12.87
C PRO A 68 13.42 -8.24 13.95
N LEU A 69 14.12 -9.34 14.29
CA LEU A 69 13.69 -10.25 15.35
C LEU A 69 13.77 -9.60 16.73
N LEU A 70 14.88 -8.90 17.00
CA LEU A 70 15.01 -8.12 18.23
C LEU A 70 13.91 -7.05 18.32
N LEU A 71 13.61 -6.36 17.23
CA LEU A 71 12.54 -5.36 17.19
C LEU A 71 11.17 -5.99 17.45
N ALA A 72 10.85 -7.12 16.82
CA ALA A 72 9.58 -7.82 17.01
C ALA A 72 9.38 -8.21 18.47
N ARG A 73 10.36 -8.89 19.09
CA ARG A 73 10.30 -9.28 20.51
C ARG A 73 10.09 -8.08 21.43
N LEU A 74 10.89 -7.03 21.27
CA LEU A 74 10.80 -5.85 22.12
C LEU A 74 9.50 -5.06 21.93
N ALA A 75 8.90 -5.07 20.73
CA ALA A 75 7.60 -4.48 20.47
C ALA A 75 6.47 -5.28 21.14
N LEU A 76 6.49 -6.61 21.03
CA LEU A 76 5.55 -7.49 21.70
C LEU A 76 5.62 -7.37 23.23
N GLU A 77 6.84 -7.36 23.80
CA GLU A 77 7.07 -7.15 25.23
C GLU A 77 6.55 -5.77 25.73
N ALA A 78 6.48 -4.78 24.84
CA ALA A 78 5.91 -3.46 25.14
C ALA A 78 4.39 -3.39 24.93
N GLY A 79 3.74 -4.51 24.59
CA GLY A 79 2.29 -4.60 24.36
C GLY A 79 1.82 -4.06 23.00
N LEU A 80 2.72 -3.97 22.02
CA LEU A 80 2.38 -3.51 20.66
C LEU A 80 1.95 -4.68 19.78
N GLU A 81 0.99 -4.46 18.89
CA GLU A 81 0.72 -5.39 17.79
C GLU A 81 1.90 -5.35 16.80
N VAL A 82 2.30 -6.51 16.25
CA VAL A 82 3.41 -6.60 15.29
C VAL A 82 2.97 -7.28 14.02
N ALA A 83 3.22 -6.63 12.89
CA ALA A 83 3.17 -7.24 11.56
C ALA A 83 4.56 -7.29 10.94
N VAL A 84 4.81 -8.30 10.13
CA VAL A 84 5.99 -8.43 9.30
C VAL A 84 5.56 -8.42 7.84
N ARG A 85 6.07 -7.48 7.06
CA ARG A 85 5.87 -7.41 5.62
C ARG A 85 7.17 -7.76 4.92
N VAL A 86 7.09 -8.71 3.99
CA VAL A 86 8.25 -9.20 3.25
C VAL A 86 7.97 -9.12 1.76
N VAL A 87 8.98 -8.75 0.98
CA VAL A 87 8.97 -8.98 -0.46
C VAL A 87 9.62 -10.34 -0.74
N ALA A 88 8.88 -11.27 -1.32
CA ALA A 88 9.35 -12.61 -1.66
C ALA A 88 9.16 -12.88 -3.15
N ILE A 89 10.16 -13.50 -3.78
CA ILE A 89 10.13 -13.87 -5.21
C ILE A 89 9.82 -15.36 -5.42
N SER A 90 9.73 -16.16 -4.36
CA SER A 90 9.36 -17.58 -4.40
C SER A 90 8.66 -18.01 -3.11
N ASP A 91 7.92 -19.12 -3.17
CA ASP A 91 7.29 -19.72 -1.98
C ASP A 91 8.34 -20.16 -0.95
N ALA A 92 9.46 -20.75 -1.39
CA ALA A 92 10.54 -21.13 -0.48
C ALA A 92 11.11 -19.94 0.30
N GLN A 93 11.25 -18.78 -0.35
CA GLN A 93 11.72 -17.57 0.33
C GLN A 93 10.66 -17.03 1.30
N LYS A 94 9.38 -17.04 0.90
CA LYS A 94 8.27 -16.69 1.79
C LYS A 94 8.28 -17.56 3.05
N GLU A 95 8.37 -18.88 2.90
CA GLU A 95 8.41 -19.80 4.04
C GLU A 95 9.66 -19.60 4.91
N ALA A 96 10.82 -19.28 4.32
CA ALA A 96 12.02 -18.94 5.07
C ALA A 96 11.87 -17.65 5.92
N TYR A 97 11.08 -16.68 5.46
CA TYR A 97 10.75 -15.50 6.27
C TYR A 97 9.69 -15.80 7.32
N HIS A 98 8.72 -16.69 7.05
CA HIS A 98 7.80 -17.18 8.09
C HIS A 98 8.58 -17.86 9.22
N ALA A 99 9.43 -18.83 8.88
CA ALA A 99 10.23 -19.58 9.83
C ALA A 99 11.11 -18.70 10.72
N MET A 100 11.55 -17.55 10.20
CA MET A 100 12.36 -16.60 10.95
C MET A 100 11.64 -16.03 12.18
N PHE A 101 10.33 -15.84 12.12
CA PHE A 101 9.51 -15.29 13.20
C PHE A 101 8.67 -16.34 13.92
N ASP A 102 8.95 -17.63 13.71
CA ASP A 102 8.25 -18.73 14.38
C ASP A 102 8.28 -18.58 15.90
N GLY A 103 7.14 -18.88 16.53
CA GLY A 103 6.95 -18.74 17.98
C GLY A 103 6.72 -17.30 18.46
N LEU A 104 6.67 -16.31 17.56
CA LEU A 104 6.24 -14.96 17.90
C LEU A 104 4.81 -14.70 17.38
N PRO A 105 3.92 -14.08 18.17
CA PRO A 105 2.58 -13.68 17.73
C PRO A 105 2.64 -12.48 16.78
N VAL A 106 3.12 -12.70 15.54
CA VAL A 106 3.24 -11.68 14.50
C VAL A 106 2.35 -11.98 13.31
N TYR A 107 1.81 -10.94 12.69
CA TYR A 107 1.08 -11.07 11.42
C TYR A 107 2.03 -10.96 10.24
N LEU A 108 2.35 -12.06 9.56
CA LEU A 108 3.22 -12.03 8.38
C LEU A 108 2.42 -11.88 7.08
N GLN A 109 2.87 -10.96 6.23
CA GLN A 109 2.33 -10.72 4.91
C GLN A 109 3.46 -10.67 3.87
N ALA A 110 3.41 -11.58 2.90
CA ALA A 110 4.31 -11.57 1.75
C ALA A 110 3.68 -10.84 0.56
N GLN A 111 4.53 -10.15 -0.21
CA GLN A 111 4.16 -9.51 -1.48
C GLN A 111 5.23 -9.81 -2.53
N THR A 112 4.83 -9.83 -3.80
CA THR A 112 5.79 -9.86 -4.91
C THR A 112 6.26 -8.44 -5.23
N PRO A 113 7.51 -8.26 -5.70
CA PRO A 113 7.98 -6.94 -6.10
C PRO A 113 7.23 -6.45 -7.35
N ILE A 114 7.12 -5.13 -7.46
CA ILE A 114 6.60 -4.44 -8.65
C ILE A 114 7.79 -3.78 -9.36
N MET A 115 7.87 -3.89 -10.69
CA MET A 115 8.99 -3.35 -11.46
C MET A 115 8.85 -1.83 -11.63
N LEU A 116 9.12 -1.09 -10.56
CA LEU A 116 8.96 0.37 -10.52
C LEU A 116 10.01 1.03 -9.62
N GLY A 117 10.37 2.26 -9.94
CA GLY A 117 11.37 3.01 -9.17
C GLY A 117 12.72 2.32 -9.20
N ARG A 118 13.38 2.22 -8.03
CA ARG A 118 14.64 1.47 -7.91
C ARG A 118 14.51 -0.02 -8.24
N ALA A 119 13.33 -0.62 -8.08
CA ALA A 119 13.13 -2.02 -8.45
C ALA A 119 13.21 -2.23 -9.97
N ALA A 120 13.04 -1.19 -10.80
CA ALA A 120 13.15 -1.32 -12.25
C ALA A 120 14.54 -1.78 -12.74
N SER A 121 15.59 -1.63 -11.93
CA SER A 121 16.93 -2.13 -12.24
C SER A 121 17.22 -3.54 -11.72
N LEU A 122 16.28 -4.20 -11.04
CA LEU A 122 16.46 -5.57 -10.57
C LEU A 122 16.37 -6.56 -11.74
N PRO A 123 17.02 -7.74 -11.63
CA PRO A 123 16.90 -8.78 -12.65
C PRO A 123 15.45 -9.21 -12.89
N ALA A 124 15.08 -9.47 -14.16
CA ALA A 124 13.72 -9.81 -14.55
C ALA A 124 13.13 -11.00 -13.77
N GLN A 125 13.97 -11.98 -13.38
CA GLN A 125 13.57 -13.14 -12.58
C GLN A 125 12.99 -12.80 -11.18
N HIS A 126 13.13 -11.55 -10.72
CA HIS A 126 12.53 -11.12 -9.46
C HIS A 126 11.02 -10.84 -9.60
N PHE A 127 10.52 -10.70 -10.83
CA PHE A 127 9.16 -10.26 -11.11
C PHE A 127 8.32 -11.36 -11.75
N ALA A 128 7.02 -11.33 -11.48
CA ALA A 128 6.04 -12.10 -12.22
C ALA A 128 5.46 -11.21 -13.32
N PHE A 129 5.48 -11.70 -14.56
CA PHE A 129 5.01 -10.97 -15.72
C PHE A 129 3.72 -11.57 -16.28
N ARG A 130 2.90 -10.70 -16.87
CA ARG A 130 1.73 -11.06 -17.67
C ARG A 130 1.77 -10.32 -18.99
N ASP A 131 1.47 -11.01 -20.09
CA ASP A 131 1.47 -10.41 -21.43
C ASP A 131 0.22 -9.54 -21.66
N GLU A 132 -0.89 -9.94 -21.04
CA GLU A 132 -2.17 -9.23 -21.12
C GLU A 132 -2.33 -8.20 -19.99
N PRO A 133 -3.11 -7.12 -20.23
CA PRO A 133 -3.45 -6.16 -19.19
C PRO A 133 -4.01 -6.87 -17.94
N PRO A 134 -3.41 -6.69 -16.76
CA PRO A 134 -3.71 -7.50 -15.59
C PRO A 134 -5.11 -7.20 -15.04
N ASP A 135 -5.90 -8.25 -14.86
CA ASP A 135 -7.19 -8.21 -14.18
C ASP A 135 -7.00 -8.26 -12.66
N GLY A 136 -7.48 -7.25 -11.95
CA GLY A 136 -7.35 -7.22 -10.48
C GLY A 136 -7.85 -5.91 -9.88
N VAL A 137 -8.41 -6.00 -8.68
CA VAL A 137 -8.92 -4.84 -7.94
C VAL A 137 -7.81 -4.19 -7.11
N CYS A 138 -7.83 -2.86 -7.03
CA CYS A 138 -6.89 -2.12 -6.19
C CYS A 138 -7.50 -1.87 -4.80
N ALA A 139 -6.93 -2.51 -3.77
CA ALA A 139 -7.40 -2.36 -2.40
C ALA A 139 -6.87 -1.10 -1.68
N VAL A 140 -6.00 -0.31 -2.32
CA VAL A 140 -5.26 0.78 -1.66
C VAL A 140 -5.40 2.15 -2.34
N ILE A 141 -6.20 2.28 -3.41
CA ILE A 141 -6.35 3.53 -4.17
C ILE A 141 -7.03 4.68 -3.40
N LEU A 142 -7.64 4.38 -2.26
CA LEU A 142 -8.23 5.38 -1.35
C LEU A 142 -7.53 5.32 0.02
N SER A 143 -6.24 5.02 0.01
CA SER A 143 -5.35 5.01 1.19
C SER A 143 -4.28 6.09 0.98
N PRO A 144 -4.65 7.37 1.13
CA PRO A 144 -3.81 8.48 0.71
C PRO A 144 -2.49 8.53 1.48
N THR A 145 -1.45 9.03 0.81
CA THR A 145 -0.11 9.22 1.38
C THR A 145 0.30 10.67 1.20
N ILE A 146 0.85 11.27 2.25
CA ILE A 146 1.32 12.66 2.25
C ILE A 146 2.84 12.62 2.30
N GLU A 147 3.48 13.20 1.30
CA GLU A 147 4.94 13.35 1.26
C GLU A 147 5.41 14.56 2.06
N ALA A 148 6.72 14.61 2.35
CA ALA A 148 7.32 15.70 3.12
C ALA A 148 7.19 17.08 2.46
N ASP A 149 6.98 17.13 1.15
CA ASP A 149 6.72 18.36 0.37
C ASP A 149 5.23 18.77 0.36
N GLY A 150 4.39 18.06 1.12
CA GLY A 150 2.95 18.28 1.20
C GLY A 150 2.14 17.60 0.09
N THR A 151 2.78 17.00 -0.93
CA THR A 151 2.05 16.34 -2.01
C THR A 151 1.23 15.17 -1.47
N VAL A 152 -0.06 15.12 -1.81
CA VAL A 152 -0.97 14.06 -1.41
C VAL A 152 -1.22 13.12 -2.60
N TYR A 153 -0.87 11.85 -2.43
CA TYR A 153 -1.12 10.80 -3.41
C TYR A 153 -2.30 9.91 -3.01
N ALA A 154 -2.97 9.32 -4.00
CA ALA A 154 -4.15 8.46 -3.79
C ALA A 154 -3.83 7.13 -3.09
N CYS A 155 -2.62 6.61 -3.25
CA CYS A 155 -2.18 5.38 -2.60
C CYS A 155 -0.73 5.45 -2.12
N CYS A 156 -0.38 4.59 -1.16
CA CYS A 156 0.98 4.38 -0.67
C CYS A 156 1.93 3.66 -1.64
N GLY A 157 1.42 3.30 -2.82
CA GLY A 157 2.13 2.51 -3.81
C GLY A 157 2.58 3.38 -4.99
N PRO A 158 2.42 2.87 -6.22
CA PRO A 158 2.91 3.53 -7.44
C PRO A 158 2.37 4.94 -7.75
N SER A 159 1.35 5.45 -7.04
CA SER A 159 0.89 6.85 -7.20
C SER A 159 2.00 7.88 -6.98
N TYR A 160 3.06 7.55 -6.24
CA TYR A 160 4.24 8.40 -6.10
C TYR A 160 4.91 8.75 -7.45
N TYR A 161 4.77 7.89 -8.47
CA TYR A 161 5.31 8.10 -9.82
C TYR A 161 4.26 8.68 -10.79
N ALA A 162 3.17 9.25 -10.25
CA ALA A 162 2.14 9.88 -11.02
C ALA A 162 2.63 11.23 -11.60
N SER A 163 2.22 11.55 -12.82
CA SER A 163 2.50 12.85 -13.43
C SER A 163 1.73 13.97 -12.73
N HIS A 164 2.13 15.22 -12.93
CA HIS A 164 1.45 16.37 -12.30
C HIS A 164 -0.04 16.46 -12.62
N SER A 165 -0.47 16.01 -13.80
CA SER A 165 -1.86 16.01 -14.26
C SER A 165 -2.62 14.73 -13.90
N SER A 166 -1.96 13.76 -13.28
CA SER A 166 -2.56 12.47 -12.98
C SER A 166 -3.62 12.59 -11.88
N PRO A 167 -4.78 11.91 -12.01
CA PRO A 167 -5.78 11.86 -10.94
C PRO A 167 -5.27 11.14 -9.67
N LEU A 168 -4.10 10.49 -9.73
CA LEU A 168 -3.47 9.87 -8.57
C LEU A 168 -2.74 10.89 -7.66
N ARG A 169 -2.51 12.11 -8.14
CA ARG A 169 -1.99 13.24 -7.35
C ARG A 169 -3.19 14.10 -6.92
N LEU A 170 -3.55 14.02 -5.65
CA LEU A 170 -4.82 14.54 -5.13
C LEU A 170 -4.79 16.05 -4.82
N GLY A 171 -3.62 16.58 -4.47
CA GLY A 171 -3.42 17.97 -4.06
C GLY A 171 -2.09 18.16 -3.32
N ASN A 172 -1.92 19.31 -2.67
CA ASN A 172 -0.78 19.59 -1.80
C ASN A 172 -1.23 20.31 -0.51
N THR A 173 -0.85 19.78 0.66
CA THR A 173 -1.28 20.31 1.98
C THR A 173 -0.66 21.66 2.34
N LEU A 174 0.34 22.13 1.59
CA LEU A 174 0.90 23.48 1.70
C LEU A 174 0.10 24.51 0.89
N GLU A 175 -0.78 24.06 -0.03
CA GLU A 175 -1.56 24.91 -0.93
C GLU A 175 -3.05 24.95 -0.55
N GLU A 176 -3.60 23.83 -0.07
CA GLU A 176 -5.02 23.70 0.30
C GLU A 176 -5.20 22.78 1.53
N PRO A 177 -6.33 22.90 2.27
CA PRO A 177 -6.59 22.07 3.44
C PRO A 177 -6.66 20.57 3.10
N LEU A 178 -6.07 19.72 3.95
CA LEU A 178 -6.11 18.26 3.77
C LEU A 178 -7.55 17.72 3.70
N GLU A 179 -8.48 18.30 4.47
CA GLU A 179 -9.89 17.89 4.45
C GLU A 179 -10.53 18.04 3.07
N ASP A 180 -10.22 19.12 2.34
CA ASP A 180 -10.76 19.39 1.02
C ASP A 180 -10.19 18.41 -0.01
N ILE A 181 -8.88 18.14 0.06
CA ILE A 181 -8.21 17.12 -0.77
C ILE A 181 -8.87 15.75 -0.58
N LEU A 182 -9.09 15.35 0.68
CA LEU A 182 -9.68 14.06 1.02
C LEU A 182 -11.16 13.98 0.63
N ALA A 183 -11.93 15.04 0.83
CA ALA A 183 -13.33 15.11 0.43
C ALA A 183 -13.50 14.98 -1.10
N ARG A 184 -12.71 15.75 -1.85
CA ARG A 184 -12.70 15.72 -3.33
C ARG A 184 -12.30 14.36 -3.87
N SER A 185 -11.21 13.78 -3.36
CA SER A 185 -10.73 12.45 -3.80
C SER A 185 -11.72 11.33 -3.50
N ARG A 186 -12.41 11.37 -2.35
CA ARG A 186 -13.44 10.38 -2.00
C ARG A 186 -14.65 10.42 -2.94
N GLN A 187 -14.92 11.57 -3.55
CA GLN A 187 -16.03 11.77 -4.49
C GLN A 187 -15.63 11.62 -5.95
N ASP A 188 -14.33 11.51 -6.27
CA ASP A 188 -13.87 11.42 -7.65
C ASP A 188 -14.31 10.07 -8.28
N PRO A 189 -15.18 10.09 -9.30
CA PRO A 189 -15.69 8.87 -9.89
C PRO A 189 -14.61 8.06 -10.61
N PHE A 190 -13.49 8.68 -10.98
CA PHE A 190 -12.32 8.03 -11.56
C PHE A 190 -11.63 7.14 -10.51
N LEU A 191 -11.36 7.67 -9.31
CA LEU A 191 -10.72 6.92 -8.23
C LEU A 191 -11.62 5.81 -7.70
N GLU A 192 -12.93 6.06 -7.61
CA GLU A 192 -13.88 5.00 -7.27
C GLU A 192 -13.92 3.90 -8.33
N MET A 193 -13.80 4.21 -9.63
CA MET A 193 -13.75 3.18 -10.67
C MET A 193 -12.53 2.26 -10.48
N ILE A 194 -11.36 2.82 -10.16
CA ILE A 194 -10.17 2.01 -9.80
C ILE A 194 -10.44 1.20 -8.52
N HIS A 195 -11.16 1.75 -7.54
CA HIS A 195 -11.44 1.04 -6.30
C HIS A 195 -12.33 -0.19 -6.51
N VAL A 196 -13.36 -0.08 -7.35
CA VAL A 196 -14.37 -1.15 -7.53
C VAL A 196 -14.04 -2.12 -8.65
N ALA A 197 -13.31 -1.69 -9.69
CA ALA A 197 -13.02 -2.48 -10.88
C ALA A 197 -11.52 -2.56 -11.21
N GLY A 198 -10.67 -1.91 -10.42
CA GLY A 198 -9.24 -1.85 -10.66
C GLY A 198 -8.84 -1.03 -11.90
N PRO A 199 -7.54 -0.94 -12.18
CA PRO A 199 -7.03 -0.36 -13.42
C PRO A 199 -7.56 -1.07 -14.68
N TYR A 200 -7.86 -2.37 -14.59
CA TYR A 200 -8.46 -3.13 -15.69
C TYR A 200 -9.84 -2.62 -16.07
N GLY A 201 -10.62 -2.14 -15.11
CA GLY A 201 -11.88 -1.46 -15.37
C GLY A 201 -11.71 -0.24 -16.27
N LEU A 202 -10.66 0.56 -16.04
CA LEU A 202 -10.34 1.72 -16.89
C LEU A 202 -9.96 1.27 -18.30
N TYR A 203 -9.12 0.24 -18.40
CA TYR A 203 -8.75 -0.36 -19.69
C TYR A 203 -9.98 -0.80 -20.49
N LYS A 204 -10.97 -1.45 -19.85
CA LYS A 204 -12.20 -1.87 -20.54
C LYS A 204 -13.04 -0.69 -21.04
N LEU A 205 -13.02 0.45 -20.35
CA LEU A 205 -13.70 1.67 -20.82
C LEU A 205 -12.99 2.29 -22.03
N LEU A 206 -11.67 2.09 -22.15
CA LEU A 206 -10.83 2.72 -23.16
C LEU A 206 -10.62 1.88 -24.43
N LYS A 207 -10.50 0.55 -24.31
CA LYS A 207 -9.95 -0.32 -25.38
C LYS A 207 -10.70 -0.26 -26.73
N ASP A 208 -11.98 0.12 -26.71
CA ASP A 208 -12.83 0.21 -27.90
C ASP A 208 -13.07 1.68 -28.33
N LEU A 209 -12.36 2.63 -27.72
CA LEU A 209 -12.43 4.06 -28.05
C LEU A 209 -11.22 4.46 -28.91
N PRO A 210 -11.38 5.44 -29.82
CA PRO A 210 -10.25 5.97 -30.60
C PRO A 210 -9.09 6.47 -29.74
N ALA A 211 -9.39 7.08 -28.58
CA ALA A 211 -8.37 7.51 -27.62
C ALA A 211 -7.58 6.33 -27.02
N GLY A 212 -8.25 5.21 -26.76
CA GLY A 212 -7.59 3.99 -26.28
C GLY A 212 -6.70 3.38 -27.36
N GLU A 213 -7.18 3.26 -28.60
CA GLU A 213 -6.39 2.77 -29.72
C GLU A 213 -5.15 3.63 -29.98
N ALA A 214 -5.27 4.95 -29.87
CA ALA A 214 -4.19 5.88 -30.19
C ALA A 214 -3.19 6.10 -29.03
N CYS A 215 -3.63 6.05 -27.77
CA CYS A 215 -2.81 6.51 -26.63
C CYS A 215 -2.54 5.44 -25.58
N LEU A 216 -3.29 4.33 -25.55
CA LEU A 216 -3.02 3.30 -24.56
C LEU A 216 -1.68 2.63 -24.87
N LYS A 217 -0.77 2.69 -23.90
CA LYS A 217 0.55 2.10 -24.03
C LYS A 217 0.45 0.58 -24.07
N THR A 218 0.82 -0.02 -25.20
CA THR A 218 1.04 -1.46 -25.27
C THR A 218 2.37 -1.80 -24.59
N ARG A 219 2.31 -2.65 -23.55
CA ARG A 219 3.51 -3.22 -22.94
C ARG A 219 3.77 -4.62 -23.48
N PRO A 220 5.04 -5.02 -23.63
CA PRO A 220 5.36 -6.43 -23.88
C PRO A 220 5.00 -7.31 -22.68
N ALA A 221 5.04 -6.74 -21.46
CA ALA A 221 4.62 -7.42 -20.25
C ALA A 221 4.28 -6.41 -19.12
N TYR A 222 3.40 -6.84 -18.21
CA TYR A 222 2.98 -6.14 -17.01
C TYR A 222 3.49 -6.90 -15.77
N SER A 223 4.16 -6.20 -14.86
CA SER A 223 4.63 -6.74 -13.57
C SER A 223 3.55 -6.67 -12.48
N SER A 224 2.57 -5.76 -12.60
CA SER A 224 1.44 -5.65 -11.67
C SER A 224 0.29 -4.83 -12.25
N ILE A 225 -0.86 -4.83 -11.56
CA ILE A 225 -1.98 -3.92 -11.87
C ILE A 225 -1.57 -2.44 -11.89
N CYS A 226 -0.50 -2.08 -11.16
CA CYS A 226 -0.06 -0.69 -11.07
C CYS A 226 0.60 -0.18 -12.35
N ASP A 227 1.14 -1.09 -13.18
CA ASP A 227 1.69 -0.73 -14.50
C ASP A 227 0.59 -0.14 -15.38
N LEU A 228 -0.53 -0.86 -15.49
CA LEU A 228 -1.70 -0.41 -16.22
C LEU A 228 -2.31 0.86 -15.59
N CYS A 229 -2.31 0.95 -14.27
CA CYS A 229 -2.78 2.14 -13.55
C CYS A 229 -1.99 3.38 -13.98
N LEU A 230 -0.66 3.31 -13.98
CA LEU A 230 0.20 4.43 -14.36
C LEU A 230 0.12 4.74 -15.85
N ASP A 231 0.05 3.73 -16.72
CA ASP A 231 -0.08 3.94 -18.16
C ASP A 231 -1.34 4.73 -18.52
N VAL A 232 -2.47 4.45 -17.84
CA VAL A 232 -3.72 5.18 -18.05
C VAL A 232 -3.71 6.54 -17.36
N THR A 233 -3.29 6.60 -16.09
CA THR A 233 -3.45 7.81 -15.27
C THR A 233 -2.43 8.90 -15.57
N ASN A 234 -1.29 8.57 -16.17
CA ASN A 234 -0.28 9.57 -16.53
C ASN A 234 -0.50 10.20 -17.90
N ASP A 235 -1.42 9.70 -18.73
CA ASP A 235 -1.79 10.30 -20.01
C ASP A 235 -3.08 11.13 -19.89
N PRO A 236 -3.01 12.47 -20.04
CA PRO A 236 -4.18 13.34 -19.92
C PRO A 236 -5.31 13.03 -20.91
N LYS A 237 -4.99 12.51 -22.11
CA LYS A 237 -6.01 12.16 -23.12
C LYS A 237 -6.79 10.93 -22.67
N LEU A 238 -6.10 9.92 -22.14
CA LEU A 238 -6.75 8.73 -21.57
C LEU A 238 -7.57 9.09 -20.34
N VAL A 239 -7.05 9.95 -19.46
CA VAL A 239 -7.80 10.45 -18.29
C VAL A 239 -9.08 11.16 -18.72
N THR A 240 -9.01 12.01 -19.74
CA THR A 240 -10.16 12.74 -20.28
C THR A 240 -11.20 11.78 -20.86
N ALA A 241 -10.77 10.87 -21.74
CA ALA A 241 -11.65 9.87 -22.36
C ALA A 241 -12.33 8.97 -21.31
N VAL A 242 -11.61 8.57 -20.26
CA VAL A 242 -12.21 7.83 -19.13
C VAL A 242 -13.23 8.69 -18.39
N ARG A 243 -12.94 9.96 -18.10
CA ARG A 243 -13.88 10.84 -17.38
C ARG A 243 -15.18 11.05 -18.17
N GLU A 244 -15.08 11.22 -19.48
CA GLU A 244 -16.23 11.28 -20.39
C GLU A 244 -17.02 9.97 -20.34
N ARG A 245 -16.35 8.82 -20.49
CA ARG A 245 -17.00 7.52 -20.50
C ARG A 245 -17.63 7.15 -19.15
N ILE A 246 -17.03 7.57 -18.04
CA ILE A 246 -17.56 7.35 -16.69
C ILE A 246 -18.86 8.13 -16.45
N ALA A 247 -19.08 9.24 -17.16
CA ALA A 247 -20.32 10.00 -17.08
C ALA A 247 -21.51 9.25 -17.71
N ASP A 248 -21.27 8.27 -18.58
CA ASP A 248 -22.32 7.49 -19.22
C ASP A 248 -23.07 6.57 -18.24
N ILE A 249 -24.37 6.38 -18.49
CA ILE A 249 -25.27 5.67 -17.58
C ILE A 249 -24.83 4.24 -17.25
N ASP A 250 -24.21 3.54 -18.21
CA ASP A 250 -23.75 2.16 -17.99
C ASP A 250 -22.50 2.09 -17.12
N ALA A 251 -21.60 3.06 -17.25
CA ALA A 251 -20.45 3.18 -16.36
C ALA A 251 -20.89 3.59 -14.94
N GLN A 252 -21.90 4.46 -14.82
CA GLN A 252 -22.52 4.78 -13.53
C GLN A 252 -23.16 3.55 -12.88
N ARG A 253 -23.89 2.73 -13.65
CA ARG A 253 -24.48 1.47 -13.18
C ARG A 253 -23.39 0.49 -12.71
N LEU A 254 -22.31 0.36 -13.46
CA LEU A 254 -21.17 -0.49 -13.08
C LEU A 254 -20.55 -0.03 -11.76
N ARG A 255 -20.36 1.27 -11.57
CA ARG A 255 -19.85 1.84 -10.30
C ARG A 255 -20.77 1.53 -9.12
N VAL A 256 -22.08 1.72 -9.28
CA VAL A 256 -23.08 1.40 -8.23
C VAL A 256 -23.08 -0.10 -7.91
N ALA A 257 -23.09 -0.96 -8.93
CA ALA A 257 -23.04 -2.41 -8.76
C ALA A 257 -21.74 -2.85 -8.08
N GLY A 258 -20.59 -2.31 -8.51
CA GLY A 258 -19.28 -2.54 -7.91
C GLY A 258 -19.23 -2.11 -6.45
N ARG A 259 -19.77 -0.94 -6.10
CA ARG A 259 -19.86 -0.45 -4.72
C ARG A 259 -20.70 -1.39 -3.84
N LEU A 260 -21.85 -1.85 -4.34
CA LEU A 260 -22.71 -2.80 -3.63
C LEU A 260 -22.02 -4.15 -3.43
N TRP A 261 -21.31 -4.64 -4.46
CA TRP A 261 -20.55 -5.88 -4.37
C TRP A 261 -19.38 -5.78 -3.39
N MET A 262 -18.60 -4.70 -3.45
CA MET A 262 -17.53 -4.42 -2.48
C MET A 262 -18.05 -4.42 -1.04
N LYS A 263 -19.16 -3.71 -0.80
CA LYS A 263 -19.78 -3.59 0.53
C LYS A 263 -20.33 -4.92 1.05
N ASN A 264 -21.00 -5.71 0.20
CA ASN A 264 -21.81 -6.85 0.62
C ASN A 264 -21.12 -8.22 0.45
N LYS A 265 -20.09 -8.31 -0.38
CA LYS A 265 -19.36 -9.55 -0.68
C LYS A 265 -17.89 -9.44 -0.33
N LEU A 266 -17.16 -8.54 -0.98
CA LEU A 266 -15.69 -8.52 -0.89
C LEU A 266 -15.18 -8.09 0.50
N LEU A 267 -15.67 -6.97 1.05
CA LEU A 267 -15.22 -6.49 2.36
C LEU A 267 -15.53 -7.48 3.51
N PRO A 268 -16.73 -8.10 3.57
CA PRO A 268 -16.98 -9.18 4.52
C PRO A 268 -16.03 -10.37 4.37
N GLU A 269 -15.74 -10.81 3.14
CA GLU A 269 -14.82 -11.93 2.89
C GLU A 269 -13.37 -11.61 3.29
N LEU A 270 -12.90 -10.40 2.98
CA LEU A 270 -11.58 -9.93 3.40
C LEU A 270 -11.46 -9.81 4.91
N LYS A 271 -12.52 -9.35 5.59
CA LYS A 271 -12.59 -9.33 7.06
C LYS A 271 -12.56 -10.75 7.63
N LYS A 272 -13.34 -11.68 7.09
CA LYS A 272 -13.32 -13.10 7.50
C LYS A 272 -11.93 -13.72 7.33
N ARG A 273 -11.24 -13.48 6.22
CA ARG A 273 -9.87 -13.97 6.01
C ARG A 273 -8.89 -13.40 7.03
N ARG A 274 -9.02 -12.12 7.40
CA ARG A 274 -8.24 -11.50 8.50
C ARG A 274 -8.58 -12.07 9.87
N THR A 275 -9.84 -12.42 10.13
CA THR A 275 -10.28 -13.03 11.39
C THR A 275 -9.81 -14.48 11.51
N ILE A 276 -9.89 -15.28 10.45
CA ILE A 276 -9.40 -16.68 10.44
C ILE A 276 -7.88 -16.72 10.67
N MET A 277 -7.13 -15.76 10.11
CA MET A 277 -5.69 -15.62 10.42
C MET A 277 -5.41 -15.22 11.88
N LYS A 278 -6.36 -14.61 12.60
CA LYS A 278 -6.28 -14.37 14.05
C LYS A 278 -6.72 -15.59 14.87
N GLU A 279 -7.70 -16.35 14.41
CA GLU A 279 -8.21 -17.56 15.11
C GLU A 279 -7.30 -18.78 14.97
N MET A 280 -6.32 -18.75 14.06
CA MET A 280 -5.23 -19.73 13.97
C MET A 280 -4.08 -19.45 14.96
N GLU A 281 -4.20 -18.44 15.82
CA GLU A 281 -3.39 -18.31 17.04
C GLU A 281 -3.67 -19.52 17.94
N PRO A 282 -2.66 -20.28 18.40
CA PRO A 282 -2.91 -21.26 19.45
C PRO A 282 -3.36 -20.51 20.72
N GLU A 283 -4.47 -20.95 21.32
CA GLU A 283 -4.79 -20.55 22.69
C GLU A 283 -3.64 -21.05 23.61
N ALA A 284 -2.97 -20.07 24.23
CA ALA A 284 -1.89 -20.16 25.24
C ALA A 284 -0.44 -20.36 24.75
#